data_AF-A0ABD0QY54-F1
#
_entry.id   AF-A0ABD0QY54-F1
#
_cell.length_a   1.000
_cell.length_b   1.000
_cell.length_c   1.000
_cell.angle_alpha   90.00
_cell.angle_beta   90.00
_cell.angle_gamma   90.00
#
_symmetry.space_group_name_H-M   'P 1'
#
loop_
_entity.id
_entity.type
_entity.pdbx_description
1 polymer ?
#
loop_
_entity_poly.entity_id
_entity_poly.type
_entity_poly.pdbx_seq_one_letter_code
_entity_poly.pdbx_strand_id
1 'polypeptide(L)' 'MDYLGSRNYIHRDLAARNVLVENENTVKIGDFGLTKSIKDNEGYYTVKDDLDSPVF' A
#
# COMPACT_ATOMS: atom_id res chain seq x y z
N MET A 1 -8.12 4.79 1.04
CA MET A 1 -7.24 3.98 0.15
C MET A 1 -7.73 3.96 -1.30
N ASP A 2 -8.89 4.55 -1.57
CA ASP A 2 -9.59 4.51 -2.84
C ASP A 2 -8.72 5.01 -4.01
N TYR A 3 -7.93 6.06 -3.79
CA TYR A 3 -6.98 6.53 -4.80
C TYR A 3 -5.98 5.44 -5.22
N LEU A 4 -5.25 4.81 -4.29
CA LEU A 4 -4.33 3.71 -4.61
C LEU A 4 -5.06 2.55 -5.30
N GLY A 5 -6.24 2.19 -4.79
CA GLY A 5 -7.06 1.12 -5.38
C GLY A 5 -7.46 1.41 -6.82
N SER A 6 -7.94 2.63 -7.12
CA SER A 6 -8.28 3.06 -8.49
C SER A 6 -7.07 3.11 -9.44
N ARG A 7 -5.85 3.13 -8.90
CA ARG A 7 -4.59 3.08 -9.65
C ARG A 7 -4.00 1.68 -9.72
N ASN A 8 -4.71 0.65 -9.22
CA ASN A 8 -4.23 -0.73 -9.09
C ASN A 8 -2.93 -0.85 -8.28
N TYR A 9 -2.84 -0.12 -7.16
CA TYR A 9 -1.73 -0.22 -6.21
C TYR A 9 -2.18 -0.67 -4.83
N ILE A 10 -1.34 -1.47 -4.17
CA ILE A 10 -1.45 -1.82 -2.76
C ILE A 10 -0.21 -1.33 -2.01
N HIS A 11 -0.43 -0.59 -0.92
CA HIS A 11 0.64 0.00 -0.12
C HIS A 11 1.52 -1.05 0.60
N ARG A 12 0.91 -2.17 1.00
CA ARG A 12 1.49 -3.29 1.77
C ARG A 12 2.08 -2.97 3.15
N ASP A 13 2.32 -1.70 3.48
CA ASP A 13 2.77 -1.28 4.82
C ASP A 13 2.03 -0.04 5.35
N LEU A 14 0.71 -0.12 5.49
CA LEU A 14 -0.06 0.97 6.09
C LEU A 14 -0.06 0.81 7.62
N ALA A 15 0.78 1.60 8.29
CA ALA A 15 0.90 1.66 9.75
C ALA A 15 0.97 3.11 10.23
N ALA A 16 0.70 3.36 11.52
CA ALA A 16 0.71 4.71 12.09
C ALA A 16 2.03 5.47 11.85
N ARG A 17 3.17 4.77 11.84
CA ARG A 17 4.50 5.33 11.51
C ARG A 17 4.60 5.89 10.09
N ASN A 18 3.78 5.39 9.18
CA ASN A 18 3.73 5.77 7.76
C ASN A 18 2.59 6.76 7.47
N VAL A 19 1.94 7.29 8.51
CA VAL A 19 0.96 8.37 8.39
C VAL A 19 1.60 9.66 8.89
N LEU A 20 1.87 10.56 7.95
CA LEU A 20 2.54 11.84 8.20
C LEU A 20 1.49 12.91 8.50
N VAL A 21 1.57 13.51 9.69
CA VAL A 21 0.68 14.61 10.08
C VAL A 21 1.16 15.90 9.43
N GLU A 22 0.31 16.54 8.63
CA GLU A 22 0.60 17.87 8.07
C GLU A 22 0.02 18.97 8.95
N ASN A 23 -1.23 18.82 9.40
CA ASN A 23 -1.93 19.72 10.33
C ASN A 23 -3.11 18.99 10.99
N GLU A 24 -3.89 19.69 11.83
CA GLU A 24 -5.00 19.12 12.63
C GLU A 24 -5.99 18.26 11.83
N ASN A 25 -6.26 18.61 10.57
CA ASN A 25 -7.27 17.95 9.75
C ASN A 25 -6.68 17.21 8.54
N THR A 26 -5.36 17.26 8.36
CA THR A 26 -4.71 16.69 7.18
C THR A 26 -3.57 15.76 7.57
N VAL A 27 -3.66 14.53 7.06
CA VAL A 27 -2.58 13.54 7.07
C VAL A 27 -2.25 13.11 5.65
N LYS A 28 -1.01 12.66 5.45
CA LYS A 28 -0.52 12.10 4.19
C LYS A 28 0.03 10.70 4.43
N ILE A 29 -0.26 9.79 3.51
CA ILE A 29 0.33 8.46 3.55
C ILE A 29 1.75 8.54 2.97
N GLY A 30 2.72 8.00 3.69
CA GLY A 30 4.13 7.94 3.33
C GLY A 30 4.68 6.51 3.32
N ASP A 31 5.96 6.37 2.98
CA ASP A 31 6.69 5.10 2.88
C ASP A 31 6.06 4.06 1.93
N PHE A 32 6.21 4.31 0.63
CA PHE A 32 5.78 3.41 -0.42
C PHE A 32 6.83 2.35 -0.78
N GLY A 33 7.87 2.15 0.05
CA GLY A 33 8.98 1.23 -0.25
C GLY A 33 8.54 -0.22 -0.49
N LEU A 34 7.43 -0.62 0.13
CA LEU A 34 6.80 -1.93 -0.04
C LEU A 34 5.60 -1.90 -0.99
N THR A 35 5.28 -0.79 -1.64
CA THR A 35 4.11 -0.70 -2.55
C THR A 35 4.27 -1.62 -3.77
N LYS A 36 3.18 -2.24 -4.20
CA LYS A 36 3.15 -3.12 -5.38
C LYS A 36 1.99 -2.74 -6.30
N SER A 37 2.25 -2.73 -7.61
CA SER A 37 1.18 -2.65 -8.61
C SER A 37 0.56 -4.03 -8.80
N ILE A 38 -0.76 -4.04 -8.94
CA ILE A 38 -1.54 -5.23 -9.27
C ILE A 38 -1.78 -5.19 -10.78
N LYS A 39 -1.57 -6.33 -11.46
CA LYS A 39 -1.87 -6.43 -12.89
C LYS A 39 -3.37 -6.36 -13.12
N ASP A 40 -3.77 -5.71 -14.21
CA ASP A 40 -5.17 -5.64 -14.60
C ASP A 40 -5.74 -7.06 -14.76
N ASN A 41 -6.94 -7.29 -14.21
CA ASN A 41 -7.67 -8.57 -14.08
C ASN A 41 -7.33 -9.48 -12.88
N GLU A 42 -6.39 -9.15 -12.01
CA GLU A 42 -6.22 -9.87 -10.74
C GLU A 42 -7.03 -9.17 -9.63
N GLY A 43 -8.28 -9.59 -9.44
CA GLY A 43 -9.21 -8.99 -8.46
C GLY A 43 -8.75 -9.05 -7.00
N TYR A 44 -7.75 -9.89 -6.68
CA TYR A 44 -7.13 -9.97 -5.37
C TYR A 44 -5.64 -10.22 -5.46
N TYR A 45 -4.86 -9.43 -4.73
CA TYR A 45 -3.46 -9.75 -4.45
C TYR A 45 -3.39 -10.88 -3.43
N THR A 46 -2.66 -11.95 -3.75
CA THR A 46 -2.37 -13.07 -2.85
C THR A 46 -0.87 -13.32 -2.82
N VAL A 47 -0.31 -13.48 -1.62
CA VAL A 47 1.08 -13.89 -1.44
C VAL A 47 1.15 -15.40 -1.68
N LYS A 48 1.90 -15.82 -2.70
CA LYS A 48 2.06 -17.22 -3.09
C LYS A 48 3.40 -17.82 -2.65
N ASP A 49 4.43 -16.97 -2.55
CA ASP A 49 5.78 -17.33 -2.17
C ASP A 49 6.30 -16.39 -1.08
N ASP A 50 7.26 -16.86 -0.27
CA ASP A 50 7.86 -16.07 0.81
C ASP A 50 8.49 -14.78 0.27
N LEU A 51 9.14 -14.83 -0.90
CA LEU A 51 9.74 -13.67 -1.58
C LEU A 51 8.73 -12.59 -2.01
N ASP A 52 7.44 -12.94 -2.08
CA ASP A 52 6.36 -12.00 -2.40
C ASP A 52 5.76 -11.34 -1.15
N SER A 53 6.13 -11.82 0.04
CA SER A 53 5.72 -11.22 1.30
C SER A 53 6.33 -9.83 1.45
N PRO A 54 5.56 -8.82 1.91
CA PRO A 54 6.13 -7.53 2.28
C PRO A 54 6.79 -7.56 3.66
N VAL A 55 6.61 -8.65 4.42
CA VAL A 55 7.07 -8.77 5.81
C VAL A 55 8.23 -9.77 5.94
N PHE A 56 8.59 -10.50 4.88
CA PHE A 56 9.74 -11.40 4.81
C PHE A 56 10.35 -11.41 3.41
#